data_AF-A0A8T0SQ48-F1
#
_entry.id   AF-A0A8T0SQ48-F1
#
_cell.length_a   1.000
_cell.length_b   1.000
_cell.length_c   1.000
_cell.angle_alpha   90.00
_cell.angle_beta   90.00
_cell.angle_gamma   90.00
#
_symmetry.space_group_name_H-M   'P 1'
#
loop_
_entity.id
_entity.type
_entity.pdbx_description
1 polymer ?
#
loop_
_entity_poly.entity_id
_entity_poly.type
_entity_poly.pdbx_seq_one_letter_code
_entity_poly.pdbx_strand_id
1 'polypeptide(L)'
;MKWNEWLASMSASNGEPSTEPATANADATLPLRIDRPNGRDRTKKPRTSSTASSACLEVLQKMSMDRNAYEERVEAATKEEAKDIASRSDHKLALQEEHLQVQKAQVQIQRELLELQKKDREERVMSIDLEKLSPWVQEYYINKQKQISAMSLRGDGSSGPRGQ
;
A
#
# COMPACT_ATOMS: atom_id res chain seq x y z
N MET A 1 4.74 -10.57 22.49
CA MET A 1 3.90 -9.41 22.11
C MET A 1 4.07 -9.17 20.62
N LYS A 2 2.95 -9.15 19.88
CA LYS A 2 2.92 -9.00 18.42
C LYS A 2 2.72 -7.52 18.08
N TRP A 3 3.40 -6.99 17.06
CA TRP A 3 3.42 -5.55 16.72
C TRP A 3 2.03 -4.86 16.68
N ASN A 4 1.00 -5.61 16.27
CA ASN A 4 -0.38 -5.13 16.24
C ASN A 4 -0.97 -4.79 17.62
N GLU A 5 -0.57 -5.50 18.68
CA GLU A 5 -1.03 -5.22 20.06
C GLU A 5 -0.42 -3.91 20.59
N TRP A 6 0.81 -3.59 20.19
CA TRP A 6 1.51 -2.38 20.61
C TRP A 6 0.87 -1.12 20.00
N LEU A 7 0.49 -1.17 18.72
CA LEU A 7 -0.25 -0.07 18.08
C LEU A 7 -1.62 0.18 18.70
N ALA A 8 -2.37 -0.87 19.02
CA ALA A 8 -3.68 -0.75 19.65
C ALA A 8 -3.60 -0.10 21.05
N SER A 9 -2.54 -0.38 21.80
CA SER A 9 -2.30 0.21 23.12
C SER A 9 -1.99 1.70 23.08
N MET A 10 -1.34 2.21 22.02
CA MET A 10 -1.08 3.64 21.89
C MET A 10 -2.31 4.44 21.44
N SER A 11 -3.15 3.86 20.57
CA SER A 11 -4.37 4.52 20.11
C SER A 11 -5.42 4.68 21.22
N ALA A 12 -5.42 3.79 22.21
CA ALA A 12 -6.35 3.84 23.34
C ALA A 12 -5.99 4.89 24.42
N SER A 13 -4.77 5.47 24.39
CA SER A 13 -4.33 6.42 25.44
C SER A 13 -4.59 7.89 25.11
N ASN A 14 -5.14 8.21 23.93
CA ASN A 14 -5.49 9.57 23.55
C ASN A 14 -6.98 9.79 23.75
N GLY A 15 -7.36 10.12 24.99
CA GLY A 15 -8.66 10.69 25.29
C GLY A 15 -8.83 12.06 24.63
N GLU A 16 -9.98 12.28 23.99
CA GLU A 16 -10.39 13.50 23.32
C GLU A 16 -10.33 14.73 24.25
N PRO A 17 -9.85 15.90 23.79
CA PRO A 17 -10.14 17.16 24.45
C PRO A 17 -11.56 17.63 24.05
N SER A 18 -12.54 17.33 24.90
CA SER A 18 -13.86 17.97 24.83
C SER A 18 -13.71 19.48 25.01
N THR A 19 -14.26 20.23 24.05
CA THR A 19 -14.26 21.70 24.03
C THR A 19 -15.43 22.20 24.87
N GLU A 20 -15.18 22.75 26.05
CA GLU A 20 -16.18 23.52 26.82
C GLU A 20 -16.08 25.02 26.53
N PRO A 21 -17.21 25.76 26.47
CA PRO A 21 -17.22 27.20 26.25
C PRO A 21 -16.78 27.97 27.50
N ALA A 22 -16.02 29.04 27.28
CA ALA A 22 -15.46 29.91 28.32
C ALA A 22 -16.55 30.56 29.19
N THR A 23 -16.61 30.17 30.46
CA THR A 23 -17.21 30.98 31.53
C THR A 23 -16.11 31.74 32.25
N ALA A 24 -16.32 33.06 32.40
CA ALA A 24 -15.41 33.96 33.10
C ALA A 24 -15.41 33.62 34.60
N ASN A 25 -14.43 32.82 35.03
CA ASN A 25 -14.16 32.58 36.43
C ASN A 25 -12.94 33.41 36.84
N ALA A 26 -13.16 34.38 37.73
CA ALA A 26 -12.12 35.13 38.41
C ALA A 26 -11.43 34.20 39.40
N ASP A 27 -10.35 33.54 38.96
CA ASP A 27 -9.53 32.69 39.80
C ASP A 27 -8.45 33.51 40.53
N ALA A 28 -8.47 33.45 41.85
CA ALA A 28 -7.64 34.22 42.78
C ALA A 28 -6.22 33.63 42.96
N THR A 29 -5.65 33.03 41.90
CA THR A 29 -4.37 32.30 41.96
C THR A 29 -3.38 32.74 40.89
N LEU A 30 -3.62 33.84 40.18
CA LEU A 30 -2.62 34.42 39.28
C LEU A 30 -1.62 35.30 40.06
N PRO A 31 -0.31 35.21 39.78
CA PRO A 31 0.67 36.10 40.41
C PRO A 31 0.31 37.55 40.12
N LEU A 32 0.45 38.42 41.13
CA LEU A 32 0.18 39.87 40.99
C LEU A 32 0.84 40.38 39.71
N ARG A 33 0.07 41.10 38.88
CA ARG A 33 0.65 41.83 37.75
C ARG A 33 1.67 42.82 38.31
N ILE A 34 2.94 42.52 38.08
CA ILE A 34 4.04 43.42 38.39
C ILE A 34 3.84 44.66 37.52
N ASP A 35 3.40 45.76 38.14
CA ASP A 35 3.39 47.05 37.48
C ASP A 35 4.82 47.39 37.06
N ARG A 36 5.00 47.58 35.75
CA ARG A 36 6.29 47.95 35.20
C ARG A 36 6.72 49.27 35.86
N PRO A 37 7.97 49.37 36.35
CA PRO A 37 8.41 50.53 37.12
C PRO A 37 8.12 51.82 36.36
N ASN A 38 7.40 52.74 37.01
CA ASN A 38 7.07 54.05 36.48
C ASN A 38 8.36 54.87 36.30
N GLY A 39 8.98 54.72 35.14
CA GLY A 39 10.22 55.38 34.77
C GLY A 39 10.40 55.57 33.26
N ARG A 40 9.36 55.28 32.45
CA ARG A 40 9.37 55.67 31.03
C ARG A 40 9.03 57.15 30.93
N ASP A 41 10.04 57.97 31.16
CA ASP A 41 9.99 59.42 31.01
C ASP A 41 9.47 59.78 29.61
N ARG A 42 8.29 60.40 29.56
CA ARG A 42 7.57 60.78 28.33
C ARG A 42 8.32 61.85 27.54
N THR A 43 9.40 62.41 28.10
CA THR A 43 10.26 63.42 27.45
C THR A 43 11.37 62.84 26.58
N LYS A 44 11.57 61.51 26.55
CA LYS A 44 12.53 60.91 25.62
C LYS A 44 11.99 60.98 24.19
N LYS A 45 12.48 61.97 23.43
CA LYS A 45 12.32 62.09 21.98
C LYS A 45 12.63 60.74 21.32
N PRO A 46 11.80 60.24 20.38
CA PRO A 46 12.17 59.06 19.62
C PRO A 46 13.51 59.37 18.93
N ARG A 47 14.55 58.58 19.21
CA ARG A 47 15.81 58.67 18.46
C ARG A 47 15.48 58.27 17.02
N THR A 48 15.31 59.25 16.14
CA THR A 48 15.48 59.09 14.71
C THR A 48 16.97 59.01 14.41
N SER A 49 17.58 57.89 14.77
CA SER A 49 18.88 57.49 14.21
C SER A 49 18.66 56.26 13.36
N SER A 50 18.26 56.47 12.12
CA SER A 50 18.40 55.49 11.05
C SER A 50 19.89 55.36 10.72
N THR A 51 20.67 54.82 11.66
CA THR A 51 21.97 54.24 11.39
C THR A 51 21.81 52.77 11.68
N ALA A 52 21.10 52.07 10.79
CA ALA A 52 21.22 50.62 10.72
C ALA A 52 22.68 50.34 10.41
N SER A 53 23.43 49.80 11.37
CA SER A 53 24.81 49.39 11.13
C SER A 53 24.80 48.49 9.90
N SER A 54 25.44 48.90 8.80
CA SER A 54 25.46 48.14 7.54
C SER A 54 25.91 46.70 7.78
N ALA A 55 26.87 46.51 8.69
CA ALA A 55 27.32 45.21 9.19
C ALA A 55 26.19 44.33 9.79
N CYS A 56 25.19 44.91 10.48
CA CYS A 56 24.06 44.16 11.02
C CYS A 56 23.13 43.66 9.90
N LEU A 57 22.86 44.49 8.89
CA LEU A 57 22.06 44.10 7.73
C LEU A 57 22.78 43.05 6.87
N GLU A 58 24.08 43.21 6.66
CA GLU A 58 24.92 42.24 5.95
C GLU A 58 24.93 40.87 6.63
N VAL A 59 25.02 40.82 7.96
CA VAL A 59 24.96 39.55 8.71
C VAL A 59 23.60 38.88 8.54
N LEU A 60 22.49 39.63 8.65
CA LEU A 60 21.15 39.07 8.47
C LEU A 60 20.92 38.57 7.03
N GLN A 61 21.40 39.31 6.04
CA GLN A 61 21.37 38.89 4.64
C GLN A 61 22.21 37.63 4.42
N LYS A 62 23.41 37.56 5.01
CA LYS A 62 24.23 36.36 4.94
C LYS A 62 23.54 35.16 5.61
N MET A 63 22.91 35.36 6.77
CA MET A 63 22.17 34.30 7.46
C MET A 63 20.98 33.80 6.63
N SER A 64 20.25 34.67 5.93
CA SER A 64 19.14 34.24 5.06
C SER A 64 19.65 33.47 3.84
N MET A 65 20.75 33.91 3.23
CA MET A 65 21.39 33.18 2.12
C MET A 65 21.93 31.81 2.57
N ASP A 66 22.61 31.75 3.71
CA ASP A 66 23.14 30.50 4.28
C ASP A 66 22.00 29.52 4.59
N ARG A 67 20.86 30.03 5.11
CA ARG A 67 19.66 29.24 5.36
C ARG A 67 19.02 28.72 4.07
N ASN A 68 18.86 29.56 3.05
CA ASN A 68 18.30 29.15 1.76
C ASN A 68 19.20 28.09 1.09
N ALA A 69 20.52 28.30 1.10
CA ALA A 69 21.48 27.34 0.55
C ALA A 69 21.51 26.02 1.34
N TYR A 70 21.18 26.05 2.63
CA TYR A 70 21.00 24.84 3.43
C TYR A 70 19.70 24.13 3.07
N GLU A 71 18.58 24.86 2.99
CA GLU A 71 17.27 24.30 2.60
C GLU A 71 17.34 23.68 1.19
N GLU A 72 17.99 24.32 0.22
CA GLU A 72 18.19 23.78 -1.12
C GLU A 72 19.00 22.47 -1.12
N ARG A 73 20.06 22.37 -0.30
CA ARG A 73 20.85 21.14 -0.17
C ARG A 73 20.04 20.00 0.45
N VAL A 74 19.22 20.30 1.46
CA VAL A 74 18.34 19.32 2.09
C VAL A 74 17.25 18.87 1.11
N GLU A 75 16.65 19.80 0.37
CA GLU A 75 15.69 19.45 -0.69
C GLU A 75 16.31 18.60 -1.80
N ALA A 76 17.54 18.90 -2.22
CA ALA A 76 18.24 18.11 -3.22
C ALA A 76 18.50 16.68 -2.72
N ALA A 77 19.00 16.53 -1.49
CA ALA A 77 19.24 15.22 -0.88
C ALA A 77 17.94 14.42 -0.73
N THR A 78 16.87 15.03 -0.22
CA THR A 78 15.57 14.36 -0.07
C THR A 78 14.93 13.97 -1.41
N LYS A 79 15.09 14.78 -2.46
CA LYS A 79 14.64 14.44 -3.82
C LYS A 79 15.44 13.26 -4.39
N GLU A 80 16.73 13.19 -4.13
CA GLU A 80 17.57 12.06 -4.55
C GLU A 80 17.18 10.78 -3.82
N GLU A 81 17.01 10.83 -2.50
CA GLU A 81 16.52 9.70 -1.70
C GLU A 81 15.14 9.22 -2.17
N ALA A 82 14.22 10.15 -2.45
CA ALA A 82 12.89 9.81 -2.96
C ALA A 82 12.96 9.08 -4.32
N LYS A 83 13.88 9.48 -5.22
CA LYS A 83 14.09 8.81 -6.50
C LYS A 83 14.69 7.41 -6.33
N ASP A 84 15.64 7.24 -5.43
CA ASP A 84 16.21 5.92 -5.13
C ASP A 84 15.15 4.99 -4.54
N ILE A 85 14.33 5.48 -3.60
CA ILE A 85 13.21 4.71 -3.03
C ILE A 85 12.21 4.31 -4.11
N ALA A 86 11.83 5.24 -5.00
CA ALA A 86 10.92 4.96 -6.12
C ALA A 86 11.51 3.90 -7.07
N SER A 87 12.79 4.02 -7.42
CA SER A 87 13.48 3.07 -8.30
C SER A 87 13.51 1.66 -7.69
N ARG A 88 13.77 1.56 -6.38
CA ARG A 88 13.76 0.29 -5.65
C ARG A 88 12.35 -0.30 -5.56
N SER A 89 11.33 0.53 -5.33
CA SER A 89 9.94 0.05 -5.30
C SER A 89 9.49 -0.47 -6.66
N ASP A 90 9.84 0.23 -7.74
CA ASP A 90 9.48 -0.18 -9.10
C ASP A 90 10.15 -1.51 -9.48
N HIS A 91 11.44 -1.66 -9.16
CA HIS A 91 12.14 -2.92 -9.38
C HIS A 91 11.52 -4.07 -8.56
N LYS A 92 11.15 -3.80 -7.30
CA LYS A 92 10.46 -4.79 -6.46
C LYS A 92 9.10 -5.17 -7.02
N LEU A 93 8.34 -4.20 -7.53
CA LEU A 93 7.04 -4.43 -8.15
C LEU A 93 7.19 -5.30 -9.40
N ALA A 94 8.13 -4.97 -10.29
CA ALA A 94 8.41 -5.77 -11.49
C ALA A 94 8.75 -7.23 -11.15
N LEU A 95 9.56 -7.47 -10.13
CA LEU A 95 9.85 -8.83 -9.66
C LEU A 95 8.60 -9.57 -9.13
N GLN A 96 7.70 -8.85 -8.46
CA GLN A 96 6.45 -9.45 -7.98
C GLN A 96 5.50 -9.78 -9.14
N GLU A 97 5.43 -8.94 -10.15
CA GLU A 97 4.64 -9.17 -11.36
C GLU A 97 5.15 -10.38 -12.15
N GLU A 98 6.46 -10.49 -12.36
CA GLU A 98 7.10 -11.65 -12.99
C GLU A 98 6.83 -12.94 -12.20
N HIS A 99 6.93 -12.88 -10.87
CA HIS A 99 6.62 -14.03 -10.02
C HIS A 99 5.16 -14.48 -10.17
N LEU A 100 4.22 -13.53 -10.19
CA LEU A 100 2.81 -13.81 -10.40
C LEU A 100 2.56 -14.41 -11.79
N GLN A 101 3.23 -13.89 -12.83
CA GLN A 101 3.14 -14.41 -14.19
C GLN A 101 3.61 -15.88 -14.26
N VAL A 102 4.73 -16.22 -13.62
CA VAL A 102 5.23 -17.59 -13.52
C VAL A 102 4.23 -18.49 -12.80
N GLN A 103 3.66 -18.04 -11.67
CA GLN A 103 2.64 -18.81 -10.94
C GLN A 103 1.39 -19.05 -11.79
N LYS A 104 0.94 -18.03 -12.53
CA LYS A 104 -0.21 -18.15 -13.43
C LYS A 104 0.06 -19.17 -14.54
N ALA A 105 1.24 -19.14 -15.15
CA ALA A 105 1.65 -20.11 -16.15
C ALA A 105 1.73 -21.52 -15.57
N GLN A 106 2.27 -21.69 -14.36
CA GLN A 106 2.33 -22.98 -13.67
C GLN A 106 0.95 -23.57 -13.43
N VAL A 107 0.00 -22.77 -12.92
CA VAL A 107 -1.39 -23.20 -12.71
C VAL A 107 -2.06 -23.56 -14.03
N GLN A 108 -1.80 -22.79 -15.09
CA GLN A 108 -2.34 -23.09 -16.42
C GLN A 108 -1.83 -24.43 -16.95
N ILE A 109 -0.52 -24.68 -16.87
CA ILE A 109 0.09 -25.95 -17.26
C ILE A 109 -0.49 -27.11 -16.44
N GLN A 110 -0.68 -26.94 -15.13
CA GLN A 110 -1.28 -27.97 -14.29
C GLN A 110 -2.73 -28.31 -14.70
N ARG A 111 -3.51 -27.29 -15.08
CA ARG A 111 -4.87 -27.49 -15.60
C ARG A 111 -4.88 -28.27 -16.91
N GLU A 112 -4.04 -27.85 -17.84
CA GLU A 112 -3.89 -28.50 -19.15
C GLU A 112 -3.42 -29.95 -19.00
N LEU A 113 -2.43 -30.21 -18.13
CA LEU A 113 -1.96 -31.56 -17.83
C LEU A 113 -3.08 -32.44 -17.26
N LEU A 114 -3.88 -31.91 -16.34
CA LEU A 114 -5.00 -32.64 -15.75
C LEU A 114 -6.08 -32.94 -16.80
N GLU A 115 -6.32 -32.02 -17.73
CA GLU A 115 -7.24 -32.23 -18.84
C GLU A 115 -6.72 -33.28 -19.82
N LEU A 116 -5.44 -33.24 -20.17
CA LEU A 116 -4.77 -34.25 -20.99
C LEU A 116 -4.86 -35.64 -20.33
N GLN A 117 -4.57 -35.75 -19.03
CA GLN A 117 -4.71 -37.01 -18.30
C GLN A 117 -6.14 -37.56 -18.29
N LYS A 118 -7.15 -36.68 -18.24
CA LYS A 118 -8.56 -37.09 -18.37
C LYS A 118 -8.84 -37.64 -19.77
N LYS A 119 -8.41 -36.92 -20.82
CA LYS A 119 -8.56 -37.36 -22.21
C LYS A 119 -7.84 -38.69 -22.47
N ASP A 120 -6.59 -38.84 -22.04
CA ASP A 120 -5.84 -40.09 -22.17
C ASP A 120 -6.56 -41.27 -21.48
N ARG A 121 -7.17 -41.03 -20.32
CA ARG A 121 -7.95 -42.04 -19.60
C ARG A 121 -9.23 -42.40 -20.36
N GLU A 122 -9.91 -41.41 -20.93
CA GLU A 122 -11.10 -41.61 -21.75
C GLU A 122 -10.77 -42.40 -23.03
N GLU A 123 -9.73 -42.00 -23.76
CA GLU A 123 -9.23 -42.70 -24.95
C GLU A 123 -8.84 -44.15 -24.63
N ARG A 124 -8.16 -44.38 -23.49
CA ARG A 124 -7.85 -45.74 -23.03
C ARG A 124 -9.11 -46.56 -22.78
N VAL A 125 -10.13 -45.98 -22.14
CA VAL A 125 -11.40 -46.68 -21.89
C VAL A 125 -12.14 -46.98 -23.19
N MET A 126 -12.13 -46.05 -24.15
CA MET A 126 -12.79 -46.20 -25.44
C MET A 126 -12.07 -47.20 -26.37
N SER A 127 -10.75 -47.36 -26.23
CA SER A 127 -9.94 -48.28 -27.05
C SER A 127 -9.84 -49.71 -26.52
N ILE A 128 -10.40 -50.00 -25.34
CA ILE A 128 -10.44 -51.36 -24.80
C ILE A 128 -11.31 -52.26 -25.68
N ASP A 129 -10.72 -53.36 -26.12
CA ASP A 129 -11.41 -54.45 -26.81
C ASP A 129 -12.25 -55.25 -25.80
N LEU A 130 -13.57 -55.13 -25.91
CA LEU A 130 -14.52 -55.74 -24.98
C LEU A 130 -14.56 -57.26 -25.13
N GLU A 131 -14.30 -57.81 -26.31
CA GLU A 131 -14.41 -59.26 -26.56
C GLU A 131 -13.36 -60.07 -25.80
N LYS A 132 -12.24 -59.43 -25.45
CA LYS A 132 -11.12 -60.04 -24.71
C LYS A 132 -11.29 -60.03 -23.20
N LEU A 133 -12.33 -59.37 -22.69
CA LEU A 133 -12.58 -59.24 -21.25
C LEU A 133 -13.56 -60.30 -20.75
N SER A 134 -13.47 -60.64 -19.46
CA SER A 134 -14.46 -61.49 -18.80
C SER A 134 -15.85 -60.82 -18.81
N PRO A 135 -16.97 -61.57 -18.93
CA PRO A 135 -18.31 -61.01 -19.11
C PRO A 135 -18.72 -59.94 -18.08
N TRP A 136 -18.37 -60.14 -16.80
CA TRP A 136 -18.69 -59.19 -15.73
C TRP A 136 -17.89 -57.87 -15.84
N VAL A 137 -16.71 -57.89 -16.46
CA VAL A 137 -15.87 -56.71 -16.72
C VAL A 137 -16.32 -55.99 -17.98
N GLN A 138 -16.82 -56.73 -18.98
CA GLN A 138 -17.37 -56.16 -20.21
C GLN A 138 -18.49 -55.17 -19.90
N GLU A 139 -19.47 -55.58 -19.09
CA GLU A 139 -20.61 -54.72 -18.74
C GLU A 139 -20.18 -53.42 -18.04
N TYR A 140 -19.16 -53.50 -17.18
CA TYR A 140 -18.56 -52.33 -16.54
C TYR A 140 -17.97 -51.33 -17.55
N TYR A 141 -17.15 -51.81 -18.50
CA TYR A 141 -16.53 -50.93 -19.50
C TYR A 141 -17.53 -50.42 -20.53
N ILE A 142 -18.54 -51.21 -20.90
CA ILE A 142 -19.66 -50.75 -21.74
C ILE A 142 -20.37 -49.56 -21.10
N ASN A 143 -20.70 -49.65 -19.80
CA ASN A 143 -21.36 -48.56 -19.09
C ASN A 143 -20.45 -47.33 -18.98
N LYS A 144 -19.15 -47.53 -18.75
CA LYS A 144 -18.14 -46.46 -18.78
C LYS A 144 -18.07 -45.75 -20.13
N GLN A 145 -17.96 -46.49 -21.23
CA GLN A 145 -17.90 -45.94 -22.58
C GLN A 145 -19.18 -45.16 -22.92
N LYS A 146 -20.35 -45.70 -22.59
CA LYS A 146 -21.64 -44.99 -22.74
C LYS A 146 -21.68 -43.68 -21.95
N GLN A 147 -21.18 -43.69 -20.71
CA GLN A 147 -21.12 -42.49 -19.87
C GLN A 147 -20.20 -41.42 -20.49
N ILE A 148 -19.01 -41.82 -20.98
CA ILE A 148 -18.07 -40.91 -21.65
C ILE A 148 -18.72 -40.31 -22.91
N SER A 149 -19.34 -41.12 -23.76
CA SER A 149 -20.04 -40.65 -24.96
C SER A 149 -21.18 -39.67 -24.64
N ALA A 150 -21.96 -39.94 -23.58
CA ALA A 150 -23.03 -39.05 -23.15
C ALA A 150 -22.50 -37.70 -22.59
N MET A 151 -21.35 -37.72 -21.90
CA MET A 151 -20.71 -36.51 -21.40
C MET A 151 -20.10 -35.67 -22.53
N SER A 152 -19.46 -36.31 -23.52
CA SER A 152 -18.92 -35.65 -24.71
C SER A 152 -20.03 -34.92 -25.49
N LEU A 153 -21.19 -35.57 -25.69
CA LEU A 153 -22.33 -34.97 -26.38
C LEU A 153 -22.90 -33.73 -25.65
N ARG A 154 -22.76 -33.66 -24.32
CA ARG A 154 -23.21 -32.51 -23.51
C ARG A 154 -22.15 -31.40 -23.43
N GLY A 155 -20.86 -31.74 -23.45
CA GLY A 155 -19.76 -30.79 -23.37
C GLY A 155 -19.62 -29.90 -24.61
N ASP A 156 -19.94 -30.44 -25.78
CA ASP A 156 -19.75 -29.76 -27.07
C ASP A 156 -20.84 -28.71 -27.40
N GLY A 157 -21.91 -28.66 -26.61
CA GLY A 157 -23.03 -27.72 -26.80
C GLY A 157 -22.94 -26.41 -25.98
N SER A 158 -21.93 -26.26 -25.12
CA SER A 158 -21.88 -25.19 -24.10
C SER A 158 -20.89 -24.05 -24.41
N SER A 159 -20.18 -24.10 -25.53
CA SER A 159 -19.12 -23.14 -25.92
C SER A 159 -19.46 -22.42 -27.23
N GLY A 160 -20.69 -21.92 -27.36
CA GLY A 160 -21.05 -20.95 -28.41
C GLY A 160 -20.78 -19.50 -27.95
N PRO A 161 -20.23 -18.62 -28.80
CA PRO A 161 -19.87 -17.26 -28.41
C PRO A 161 -21.14 -16.46 -28.15
N ARG A 162 -21.35 -16.00 -26.92
CA ARG A 162 -22.29 -14.91 -26.63
C ARG A 162 -21.62 -13.60 -27.01
N GLY A 163 -21.69 -13.27 -28.30
CA GLY A 163 -21.52 -11.91 -28.77
C GLY A 163 -22.80 -11.11 -28.53
N GLN A 164 -22.69 -10.05 -27.73
CA GLN A 164 -23.29 -8.73 -27.93
C GLN A 164 -22.70 -7.76 -26.91
#